data_AF-A0A1B6MDZ7-F1
#
_entry.id   AF-A0A1B6MDZ7-F1
#
_cell.length_a   1.000
_cell.length_b   1.000
_cell.length_c   1.000
_cell.angle_alpha   90.00
_cell.angle_beta   90.00
_cell.angle_gamma   90.00
#
_symmetry.space_group_name_H-M   'P 1'
#
loop_
_entity.id
_entity.type
_entity.pdbx_description
1 polymer ?
#
loop_
_entity_poly.entity_id
_entity_poly.type
_entity_poly.pdbx_seq_one_letter_code
_entity_poly.pdbx_strand_id
1 'polypeptide(L)'
;MADYFEEMGWEPLGVGETPNNFLQMVRFLLEFQYVDPETPLAPAASRDAIAALPDVTVHSQDGECTICLKPWEASETVKQMPCKHTFHPQCILPWLEKTNSCPLCRHELPTDNPEYEESKKRKLRAAQREKEIEMLHDSMFS
;
A
#
# COMPACT_ATOMS: atom_id res chain seq x y z
N MET A 1 47.40 5.00 -7.41
CA MET A 1 46.53 4.72 -6.24
C MET A 1 45.18 5.21 -6.71
N ALA A 2 44.28 4.30 -7.09
CA ALA A 2 42.97 4.73 -7.58
C ALA A 2 42.31 5.54 -6.46
N ASP A 3 41.70 6.66 -6.82
CA ASP A 3 41.01 7.48 -5.84
C ASP A 3 39.86 6.64 -5.28
N TYR A 4 39.62 6.68 -3.97
CA TYR A 4 38.57 5.87 -3.31
C TYR A 4 37.20 6.02 -3.99
N PHE A 5 36.97 7.18 -4.61
CA PHE A 5 35.79 7.50 -5.41
C PHE A 5 35.69 6.74 -6.73
N GLU A 6 36.81 6.48 -7.40
CA GLU A 6 36.84 5.72 -8.67
C GLU A 6 36.58 4.22 -8.44
N GLU A 7 37.06 3.65 -7.32
CA GLU A 7 36.82 2.25 -6.97
C GLU A 7 35.34 1.98 -6.60
N MET A 8 34.65 2.99 -6.05
CA MET A 8 33.25 2.90 -5.64
C MET A 8 32.26 3.39 -6.69
N GLY A 9 32.74 3.95 -7.81
CA GLY A 9 31.90 4.50 -8.88
C GLY A 9 31.08 5.71 -8.44
N TRP A 10 31.59 6.54 -7.52
CA TRP A 10 30.87 7.70 -6.97
C TRP A 10 31.45 9.00 -7.55
N GLU A 11 30.59 9.88 -8.03
CA GLU A 11 30.99 11.23 -8.45
C GLU A 11 31.01 12.19 -7.24
N PRO A 12 32.11 12.93 -7.02
CA PRO A 12 32.18 13.92 -5.95
C PRO A 12 31.23 15.10 -6.23
N LEU A 13 30.61 15.65 -5.18
CA LEU A 13 29.73 16.81 -5.27
C LEU A 13 30.47 18.04 -5.79
N GLY A 14 29.80 18.86 -6.60
CA GLY A 14 30.34 20.13 -7.08
C GLY A 14 30.54 21.14 -5.95
N VAL A 15 31.37 22.16 -6.20
CA VAL A 15 31.64 23.22 -5.21
C VAL A 15 30.35 23.98 -4.91
N GLY A 16 29.88 23.87 -3.66
CA GLY A 16 28.65 24.53 -3.19
C GLY A 16 27.39 23.69 -3.31
N GLU A 17 27.47 22.46 -3.83
CA GLU A 17 26.36 21.51 -3.79
C GLU A 17 26.27 20.83 -2.43
N THR A 18 25.08 20.81 -1.86
CA THR A 18 24.79 19.96 -0.70
C THR A 18 24.35 18.58 -1.18
N PRO A 19 24.62 17.52 -0.41
CA PRO A 19 24.10 16.20 -0.73
C PRO A 19 22.58 16.25 -0.81
N ASN A 20 22.00 15.49 -1.73
CA ASN A 20 20.55 15.36 -1.79
C ASN A 20 20.05 14.64 -0.53
N ASN A 21 19.53 15.41 0.41
CA ASN A 21 19.06 14.90 1.71
C ASN A 21 18.00 13.80 1.56
N PHE A 22 17.20 13.84 0.49
CA PHE A 22 16.24 12.77 0.20
C PHE A 22 16.94 11.47 -0.17
N LEU A 23 17.98 11.53 -1.01
CA LEU A 23 18.76 10.33 -1.37
C LEU A 23 19.56 9.80 -0.17
N GLN A 24 20.08 10.66 0.70
CA GLN A 24 20.73 10.22 1.94
C GLN A 24 19.73 9.55 2.90
N MET A 25 18.52 10.10 3.01
CA MET A 25 17.45 9.49 3.80
C MET A 25 17.02 8.12 3.22
N VAL A 26 16.85 8.01 1.90
CA VAL A 26 16.52 6.74 1.24
C VAL A 26 17.63 5.71 1.44
N ARG A 27 18.90 6.11 1.30
CA ARG A 27 20.04 5.23 1.55
C ARG A 27 20.07 4.72 2.99
N PHE A 28 19.83 5.61 3.96
CA PHE A 28 19.70 5.24 5.36
C PHE A 28 18.55 4.24 5.58
N LEU A 29 17.37 4.50 5.02
CA LEU A 29 16.22 3.59 5.15
C LEU A 29 16.49 2.19 4.56
N LEU A 30 17.22 2.12 3.44
CA LEU A 30 17.64 0.85 2.82
C LEU A 30 18.69 0.12 3.69
N GLU A 31 19.70 0.84 4.18
CA GLU A 31 20.80 0.28 4.98
C GLU A 31 20.32 -0.30 6.32
N PHE A 32 19.30 0.31 6.92
CA PHE A 32 18.66 -0.17 8.15
C PHE A 32 17.47 -1.12 7.90
N GLN A 33 17.28 -1.60 6.66
CA GLN A 33 16.21 -2.55 6.27
C GLN A 33 14.78 -2.07 6.57
N TYR A 34 14.54 -0.75 6.69
CA TYR A 34 13.20 -0.21 6.88
C TYR A 34 12.37 -0.22 5.59
N VAL A 35 13.06 -0.24 4.44
CA VAL A 35 12.45 -0.34 3.11
C VAL A 35 13.19 -1.45 2.38
N ASP A 36 12.45 -2.49 1.98
CA ASP A 36 12.98 -3.54 1.13
C ASP A 36 12.74 -3.13 -0.33
N PRO A 37 13.78 -2.83 -1.13
CA PRO A 37 13.61 -2.39 -2.51
C PRO A 37 13.02 -3.50 -3.40
N GLU A 38 13.07 -4.76 -2.97
CA GLU A 38 12.44 -5.88 -3.66
C GLU A 38 10.98 -6.08 -3.25
N THR A 39 10.46 -5.35 -2.25
CA THR A 39 9.03 -5.41 -1.95
C THR A 39 8.22 -4.83 -3.10
N PRO A 40 7.39 -5.66 -3.78
CA PRO A 40 6.60 -5.17 -4.89
C PRO A 40 5.65 -4.10 -4.39
N LEU A 41 5.68 -2.93 -5.06
CA LEU A 41 4.67 -1.90 -4.83
C LEU A 41 3.28 -2.49 -5.07
N ALA A 42 2.33 -2.09 -4.24
CA ALA A 42 0.94 -2.48 -4.39
C ALA A 42 0.46 -2.18 -5.82
N PRO A 43 0.09 -3.19 -6.63
CA PRO A 43 -0.33 -2.96 -8.00
C PRO A 43 -1.70 -2.28 -8.02
N ALA A 44 -2.11 -1.83 -9.20
CA ALA A 44 -3.46 -1.37 -9.44
C ALA A 44 -4.49 -2.47 -9.15
N ALA A 45 -5.67 -2.10 -8.65
CA ALA A 45 -6.78 -3.05 -8.52
C ALA A 45 -7.23 -3.52 -9.92
N SER A 46 -7.75 -4.76 -10.00
CA SER A 46 -8.33 -5.23 -11.25
C SER A 46 -9.55 -4.40 -11.63
N ARG A 47 -9.72 -4.16 -12.94
CA ARG A 47 -10.86 -3.38 -13.44
C ARG A 47 -12.20 -3.99 -13.01
N ASP A 48 -12.27 -5.32 -12.99
CA ASP A 48 -13.44 -6.07 -12.55
C ASP A 48 -13.71 -5.88 -11.06
N ALA A 49 -12.67 -5.85 -10.21
CA ALA A 49 -12.82 -5.60 -8.79
C ALA A 49 -13.33 -4.18 -8.51
N ILE A 50 -12.87 -3.19 -9.29
CA ILE A 50 -13.35 -1.80 -9.18
C ILE A 50 -14.82 -1.70 -9.63
N ALA A 51 -15.18 -2.36 -10.74
CA ALA A 51 -16.54 -2.36 -11.26
C ALA A 51 -17.53 -3.10 -10.34
N ALA A 52 -17.07 -4.12 -9.61
CA ALA A 52 -17.88 -4.88 -8.66
C ALA A 52 -18.18 -4.12 -7.35
N LEU A 53 -17.60 -2.93 -7.13
CA LEU A 53 -17.85 -2.14 -5.92
C LEU A 53 -19.30 -1.64 -5.87
N PRO A 54 -20.05 -1.92 -4.79
CA PRO A 54 -21.42 -1.47 -4.65
C PRO A 54 -21.51 0.06 -4.56
N ASP A 55 -22.43 0.62 -5.34
CA ASP A 55 -22.86 2.01 -5.23
C ASP A 55 -23.94 2.11 -4.15
N VAL A 56 -23.67 2.93 -3.14
CA VAL A 56 -24.56 3.17 -1.99
C VAL A 56 -25.00 4.63 -2.03
N THR A 57 -26.29 4.89 -1.81
CA THR A 57 -26.81 6.24 -1.66
C THR A 57 -26.72 6.67 -0.20
N VAL A 58 -26.06 7.79 0.07
CA VAL A 58 -25.99 8.33 1.43
C VAL A 58 -27.30 9.06 1.75
N HIS A 59 -27.95 8.63 2.84
CA HIS A 59 -29.21 9.21 3.32
C HIS A 59 -29.02 10.21 4.49
N SER A 60 -27.82 10.24 5.09
CA SER A 60 -27.48 11.08 6.24
C SER A 60 -26.27 11.96 5.93
N GLN A 61 -26.30 13.24 6.33
CA GLN A 61 -25.15 14.14 6.21
C GLN A 61 -24.06 13.88 7.26
N ASP A 62 -24.22 12.83 8.06
CA ASP A 62 -23.29 12.45 9.11
C ASP A 62 -22.08 11.70 8.51
N GLY A 63 -21.10 12.47 8.02
CA GLY A 63 -19.80 11.97 7.60
C GLY A 63 -19.15 12.80 6.49
N GLU A 64 -17.88 12.47 6.21
CA GLU A 64 -17.08 13.10 5.16
C GLU A 64 -16.24 12.07 4.41
N CYS A 65 -15.86 12.38 3.17
CA CYS A 65 -14.91 11.58 2.42
C CYS A 65 -13.48 11.91 2.86
N THR A 66 -12.73 10.91 3.34
CA THR A 66 -11.37 11.13 3.88
C THR A 66 -10.31 11.43 2.82
N ILE A 67 -10.66 11.38 1.53
CA ILE A 67 -9.75 11.70 0.42
C ILE A 67 -9.84 13.19 0.07
N CYS A 68 -11.05 13.73 -0.06
CA CYS A 68 -11.28 15.13 -0.43
C CYS A 68 -11.67 16.02 0.76
N LEU A 69 -11.90 15.44 1.93
CA LEU A 69 -12.31 16.09 3.18
C LEU A 69 -13.60 16.91 3.04
N LYS A 70 -14.53 16.46 2.18
CA LYS A 70 -15.83 17.09 1.96
C LYS A 70 -16.95 16.28 2.63
N PRO A 71 -17.97 16.94 3.22
CA PRO A 71 -19.12 16.27 3.79
C PRO A 71 -19.96 15.59 2.71
N TRP A 72 -20.77 14.60 3.10
CA TRP A 72 -21.70 13.93 2.19
C TRP A 72 -22.86 14.84 1.82
N GLU A 73 -23.23 14.86 0.54
CA GLU A 73 -24.48 15.49 0.10
C GLU A 73 -25.66 14.51 0.22
N ALA A 74 -26.84 15.04 0.56
CA ALA A 74 -28.05 14.21 0.65
C ALA A 74 -28.35 13.63 -0.74
N SER A 75 -28.57 12.31 -0.82
CA SER A 75 -28.75 11.55 -2.07
C SER A 75 -27.51 11.40 -2.97
N GLU A 76 -26.32 11.70 -2.44
CA GLU A 76 -25.07 11.47 -3.17
C GLU A 76 -24.78 9.96 -3.34
N THR A 77 -24.26 9.60 -4.50
CA THR A 77 -23.81 8.23 -4.80
C THR A 77 -22.35 8.07 -4.36
N VAL A 78 -22.11 7.14 -3.44
CA VAL A 78 -20.78 6.81 -2.93
C VAL A 78 -20.44 5.37 -3.24
N LYS A 79 -19.16 5.08 -3.45
CA LYS A 79 -18.67 3.71 -3.60
C LYS A 79 -18.27 3.15 -2.25
N GLN A 80 -18.79 1.97 -1.92
CA GLN A 80 -18.45 1.25 -0.70
C GLN A 80 -17.44 0.13 -1.00
N MET A 81 -16.34 0.14 -0.25
CA MET A 81 -15.32 -0.91 -0.29
C MET A 81 -15.80 -2.17 0.48
N PRO A 82 -15.25 -3.37 0.20
CA PRO A 82 -15.60 -4.60 0.94
C PRO A 82 -15.25 -4.53 2.44
N CYS A 83 -14.35 -3.62 2.83
CA CYS A 83 -14.05 -3.31 4.23
C CYS A 83 -15.06 -2.34 4.87
N LYS A 84 -16.16 -2.01 4.19
CA LYS A 84 -17.27 -1.12 4.60
C LYS A 84 -16.96 0.38 4.62
N HIS A 85 -15.75 0.79 4.24
CA HIS A 85 -15.43 2.21 4.08
C HIS A 85 -16.03 2.79 2.79
N THR A 86 -16.54 4.03 2.87
CA THR A 86 -17.24 4.71 1.78
C THR A 86 -16.47 5.93 1.28
N PHE A 87 -16.46 6.13 -0.03
CA PHE A 87 -15.74 7.22 -0.69
C PHE A 87 -16.53 7.76 -1.88
N HIS A 88 -16.29 9.01 -2.26
CA HIS A 88 -16.80 9.53 -3.53
C HIS A 88 -16.23 8.72 -4.69
N PRO A 89 -17.03 8.39 -5.72
CA PRO A 89 -16.55 7.67 -6.91
C PRO A 89 -15.38 8.40 -7.57
N GLN A 90 -15.45 9.73 -7.65
CA GLN A 90 -14.39 10.57 -8.22
C GLN A 90 -13.08 10.53 -7.43
N CYS A 91 -13.13 10.19 -6.14
CA CYS A 91 -11.97 10.14 -5.27
C CYS A 91 -11.35 8.74 -5.20
N ILE A 92 -12.17 7.70 -5.13
CA ILE A 92 -11.68 6.33 -4.95
C ILE A 92 -11.24 5.68 -6.26
N LEU A 93 -11.85 6.02 -7.40
CA LEU A 93 -11.48 5.40 -8.69
C LEU A 93 -10.02 5.73 -9.08
N PRO A 94 -9.55 7.00 -9.06
CA PRO A 94 -8.15 7.30 -9.38
C PRO A 94 -7.15 6.71 -8.38
N TRP A 95 -7.60 6.46 -7.14
CA TRP A 95 -6.80 5.80 -6.13
C TRP A 95 -6.61 4.31 -6.44
N LEU A 96 -7.71 3.63 -6.82
CA LEU A 96 -7.71 2.21 -7.14
C LEU A 96 -6.99 1.88 -8.46
N GLU A 97 -6.92 2.85 -9.38
CA GLU A 97 -6.09 2.76 -10.58
C GLU A 97 -4.58 2.75 -10.30
N LYS A 98 -4.15 3.28 -9.15
CA LYS A 98 -2.74 3.34 -8.75
C LYS A 98 -2.37 2.27 -7.74
N THR A 99 -3.28 1.95 -6.83
CA THR A 99 -3.04 1.03 -5.72
C THR A 99 -4.28 0.21 -5.44
N ASN A 100 -4.14 -1.06 -5.08
CA ASN A 100 -5.27 -1.93 -4.78
C ASN A 100 -5.76 -1.86 -3.32
N SER A 101 -5.29 -0.91 -2.51
CA SER A 101 -5.57 -0.90 -1.06
C SER A 101 -6.53 0.21 -0.64
N CYS A 102 -7.34 -0.06 0.38
CA CYS A 102 -8.21 0.94 1.00
C CYS A 102 -7.38 2.03 1.71
N PRO A 103 -7.65 3.34 1.48
CA PRO A 103 -6.93 4.43 2.15
C PRO A 103 -6.99 4.41 3.69
N LEU A 104 -8.04 3.83 4.27
CA LEU A 104 -8.29 3.85 5.71
C LEU A 104 -7.72 2.63 6.45
N CYS A 105 -7.95 1.43 5.92
CA CYS A 105 -7.58 0.19 6.61
C CYS A 105 -6.59 -0.69 5.86
N ARG A 106 -6.10 -0.23 4.70
CA ARG A 106 -5.16 -0.96 3.82
C ARG A 106 -5.71 -2.32 3.34
N HIS A 107 -7.02 -2.55 3.42
CA HIS A 107 -7.63 -3.76 2.86
C HIS A 107 -7.40 -3.81 1.35
N GLU A 108 -6.80 -4.89 0.87
CA GLU A 108 -6.39 -5.07 -0.52
C GLU A 108 -7.48 -5.73 -1.37
N LEU A 109 -7.78 -5.12 -2.51
CA LEU A 109 -8.58 -5.69 -3.58
C LEU A 109 -7.74 -6.63 -4.47
N PRO A 110 -8.40 -7.57 -5.19
CA PRO A 110 -7.74 -8.36 -6.22
C PRO A 110 -7.10 -7.49 -7.30
N THR A 111 -6.01 -7.98 -7.88
CA THR A 111 -5.25 -7.29 -8.95
C THR A 111 -5.11 -8.17 -10.18
N ASP A 112 -4.85 -7.55 -11.34
CA ASP A 112 -4.62 -8.26 -12.60
C ASP A 112 -3.19 -8.84 -12.72
N ASN A 113 -2.33 -8.61 -11.73
CA ASN A 113 -0.95 -9.10 -11.72
C ASN A 113 -0.88 -10.49 -11.06
N PRO A 114 -0.66 -11.57 -11.84
CA PRO A 114 -0.64 -12.93 -11.29
C PRO A 114 0.51 -13.17 -10.31
N GLU A 115 1.68 -12.55 -10.55
CA GLU A 115 2.86 -12.71 -9.69
C GLU A 115 2.61 -12.12 -8.30
N TYR A 116 1.94 -10.96 -8.24
CA TYR A 116 1.57 -10.33 -6.98
C TYR A 116 0.56 -11.19 -6.19
N GLU A 117 -0.48 -11.69 -6.86
CA GLU A 117 -1.49 -12.55 -6.23
C GLU A 117 -0.91 -13.88 -5.72
N GLU A 118 0.04 -14.47 -6.45
CA GLU A 118 0.77 -15.65 -5.98
C GLU A 118 1.65 -15.35 -4.76
N SER A 119 2.40 -14.24 -4.81
CA SER A 119 3.23 -13.80 -3.69
C SER A 119 2.39 -13.56 -2.44
N LYS A 120 1.24 -12.90 -2.58
CA LYS A 120 0.24 -12.72 -1.53
C LYS A 120 -0.23 -14.05 -0.95
N LYS A 121 -0.61 -15.01 -1.80
CA LYS A 121 -1.01 -16.36 -1.35
C LYS A 121 0.11 -17.08 -0.60
N ARG A 122 1.37 -16.96 -1.06
CA ARG A 122 2.54 -17.54 -0.38
C ARG A 122 2.73 -16.94 1.02
N LYS A 123 2.65 -15.61 1.15
CA LYS A 123 2.73 -14.90 2.45
C LYS A 123 1.60 -15.31 3.39
N LEU A 124 0.36 -15.36 2.91
CA LEU A 124 -0.80 -15.78 3.71
C LEU A 124 -0.65 -17.21 4.25
N ARG A 125 -0.19 -18.14 3.40
CA ARG A 125 0.09 -19.54 3.82
C ARG A 125 1.24 -19.63 4.82
N ALA A 126 2.23 -18.74 4.75
CA ALA A 126 3.31 -18.70 5.73
C ALA A 126 2.79 -18.19 7.09
N ALA A 127 2.06 -17.07 7.10
CA ALA A 127 1.46 -16.51 8.31
C ALA A 127 0.45 -17.46 8.98
N GLN A 128 -0.31 -18.21 8.18
CA GLN A 128 -1.22 -19.23 8.70
C GLN A 128 -0.45 -20.38 9.40
N ARG A 129 0.64 -20.86 8.79
CA ARG A 129 1.50 -21.89 9.39
C ARG A 129 2.14 -21.41 10.69
N GLU A 130 2.55 -20.15 10.75
CA GLU A 130 3.10 -19.55 11.96
C GLU A 130 2.08 -19.53 13.10
N LYS A 131 0.84 -19.10 12.83
CA LYS A 131 -0.26 -19.15 13.80
C LYS A 131 -0.58 -20.58 14.27
N GLU A 132 -0.52 -21.55 13.36
CA GLU A 132 -0.71 -22.97 13.71
C GLU A 132 0.40 -23.47 14.62
N ILE A 133 1.66 -23.10 14.34
CA ILE A 133 2.81 -23.43 15.21
C ILE A 133 2.66 -22.78 16.58
N GLU A 134 2.27 -21.51 16.64
CA GLU A 134 2.02 -20.76 17.89
C GLU A 134 0.90 -21.41 18.71
N MET A 135 -0.22 -21.76 18.09
CA MET A 135 -1.32 -22.47 18.75
C MET A 135 -0.88 -23.83 19.30
N LEU A 136 -0.04 -24.57 18.56
CA LEU A 136 0.53 -25.83 19.03
C LEU A 136 1.50 -25.62 20.20
N HIS A 137 2.31 -24.55 20.16
CA HIS A 137 3.21 -24.17 21.23
C HIS A 137 2.42 -23.90 22.51
N ASP A 138 1.39 -23.05 22.45
CA ASP A 138 0.57 -22.70 23.62
C ASP A 138 -0.17 -23.92 24.19
N SER A 139 -0.63 -24.84 23.33
CA SER A 139 -1.26 -26.09 23.77
C SER A 139 -0.29 -27.08 24.40
N MET A 140 1.01 -27.01 24.09
CA MET A 140 2.04 -27.92 24.64
C MET A 140 2.50 -27.50 26.04
N PHE A 141 2.36 -26.21 26.37
CA PHE A 141 2.83 -25.61 27.64
C PHE A 141 1.70 -25.18 28.59
N SER A 142 0.45 -25.59 28.31
CA SER A 142 -0.70 -25.48 29.22
C SER A 142 -1.03 -26.80 29.90
#